data_AF-A0A8T3S8D1-F1
#
_entry.id   AF-A0A8T3S8D1-F1
#
_cell.length_a   1.000
_cell.length_b   1.000
_cell.length_c   1.000
_cell.angle_alpha   90.00
_cell.angle_beta   90.00
_cell.angle_gamma   90.00
#
_symmetry.space_group_name_H-M   'P 1'
#
loop_
_entity.id
_entity.type
_entity.pdbx_description
1 polymer ?
#
loop_
_entity_poly.entity_id
_entity_poly.type
_entity_poly.pdbx_seq_one_letter_code
_entity_poly.pdbx_strand_id
1 'polypeptide(L)'
;MPWRPPRRRRFPVATDKYGNLLVDGGMLANDPALLAMVEATMKLGWPPDEVSILSLGTTRTKFPKPKRFSFLGWAGAVADIFMAGQAWTTEGMLKLVKRDGYYRVNPDVGIGQYSLDRVSQIGDLIALGQRESERHADRVAGYCSGPRREWQSVA
;
A
#
# COMPACT_ATOMS: atom_id res chain seq x y z
N MET A 1 -12.40 -40.42 -3.27
CA MET A 1 -12.64 -39.23 -2.42
C MET A 1 -12.94 -38.04 -3.32
N PRO A 2 -14.09 -37.35 -3.18
CA PRO A 2 -14.37 -36.18 -4.01
C PRO A 2 -13.56 -34.99 -3.51
N TRP A 3 -12.91 -34.30 -4.45
CA TRP A 3 -12.14 -33.08 -4.22
C TRP A 3 -13.01 -32.00 -3.56
N ARG A 4 -12.55 -31.46 -2.43
CA ARG A 4 -13.16 -30.30 -1.77
C ARG A 4 -12.32 -29.07 -2.11
N PRO A 5 -12.90 -27.98 -2.66
CA PRO A 5 -12.14 -26.76 -2.88
C PRO A 5 -11.64 -26.22 -1.54
N PRO A 6 -10.35 -25.83 -1.43
CA PRO A 6 -9.83 -25.24 -0.21
C PRO A 6 -10.58 -23.94 0.10
N ARG A 7 -11.08 -23.82 1.34
CA ARG A 7 -11.71 -22.60 1.83
C ARG A 7 -10.65 -21.49 1.88
N ARG A 8 -10.75 -20.54 0.93
CA ARG A 8 -10.17 -19.18 0.94
C ARG A 8 -8.78 -19.07 1.62
N ARG A 9 -7.73 -19.53 0.94
CA ARG A 9 -6.36 -19.06 1.21
C ARG A 9 -5.99 -18.06 0.12
N ARG A 10 -5.51 -16.87 0.51
CA ARG A 10 -4.87 -15.91 -0.39
C ARG A 10 -3.47 -16.43 -0.71
N PHE A 11 -3.38 -17.21 -1.78
CA PHE A 11 -2.17 -17.75 -2.42
C PHE A 11 -1.26 -18.67 -1.56
N PRO A 12 -0.56 -19.64 -2.17
CA PRO A 12 0.48 -20.42 -1.50
C PRO A 12 1.74 -19.58 -1.24
N VAL A 13 2.56 -19.99 -0.26
CA VAL A 13 3.89 -19.42 -0.03
C VAL A 13 4.78 -19.78 -1.22
N ALA A 14 5.49 -18.80 -1.77
CA ALA A 14 6.45 -19.03 -2.85
C ALA A 14 7.83 -19.36 -2.27
N THR A 15 8.69 -19.97 -3.08
CA THR A 15 10.07 -20.26 -2.70
C THR A 15 11.01 -19.71 -3.74
N ASP A 16 12.09 -19.05 -3.32
CA ASP A 16 13.12 -18.57 -4.24
C ASP A 16 14.09 -19.69 -4.66
N LYS A 17 15.05 -19.36 -5.55
CA LYS A 17 16.06 -20.31 -6.03
C LYS A 17 17.04 -20.81 -4.95
N TYR A 18 17.01 -20.22 -3.76
CA TYR A 18 17.85 -20.57 -2.61
C TYR A 18 17.08 -21.33 -1.52
N GLY A 19 15.79 -21.59 -1.71
CA GLY A 19 14.95 -22.27 -0.73
C GLY A 19 14.30 -21.35 0.30
N ASN A 20 14.42 -20.01 0.17
CA ASN A 20 13.79 -19.08 1.09
C ASN A 20 12.29 -18.97 0.84
N LEU A 21 11.51 -18.89 1.91
CA LEU A 21 10.07 -18.68 1.84
C LEU A 21 9.75 -17.22 1.56
N LEU A 22 8.98 -16.98 0.50
CA LEU A 22 8.51 -15.66 0.08
C LEU A 22 7.02 -15.54 0.36
N VAL A 23 6.66 -14.47 1.07
CA VAL A 23 5.29 -14.07 1.38
C VAL A 23 5.01 -12.68 0.82
N ASP A 24 3.74 -12.28 0.82
CA ASP A 24 3.32 -10.97 0.34
C ASP A 24 4.07 -9.84 1.06
N GLY A 25 4.52 -8.84 0.29
CA GLY A 25 5.26 -7.69 0.80
C GLY A 25 4.46 -6.83 1.79
N GLY A 26 3.13 -6.93 1.78
CA GLY A 26 2.25 -6.32 2.77
C GLY A 26 2.59 -6.74 4.19
N MET A 27 3.19 -7.92 4.41
CA MET A 27 3.69 -8.33 5.73
C MET A 27 4.71 -7.34 6.33
N LEU A 28 5.49 -6.67 5.50
CA LEU A 28 6.54 -5.75 5.93
C LEU A 28 6.23 -4.28 5.58
N ALA A 29 5.69 -4.03 4.39
CA ALA A 29 5.52 -2.70 3.83
C ALA A 29 4.21 -2.59 3.05
N ASN A 30 3.08 -2.64 3.77
CA ASN A 30 1.77 -2.34 3.18
C ASN A 30 1.67 -0.89 2.64
N ASP A 31 2.55 0.00 3.11
CA ASP A 31 2.88 1.28 2.46
C ASP A 31 4.40 1.41 2.31
N PRO A 32 4.95 1.18 1.10
CA PRO A 32 6.39 1.16 0.88
C PRO A 32 7.02 2.56 0.75
N ALA A 33 6.25 3.65 0.87
CA ALA A 33 6.77 4.99 0.62
C ALA A 33 7.95 5.38 1.53
N LEU A 34 7.95 4.93 2.79
CA LEU A 34 9.07 5.19 3.70
C LEU A 34 10.31 4.38 3.31
N LEU A 35 10.14 3.12 2.88
CA LEU A 35 11.25 2.30 2.39
C LEU A 35 11.85 2.91 1.13
N ALA A 36 11.01 3.42 0.23
CA ALA A 36 11.46 4.12 -0.97
C ALA A 36 12.29 5.38 -0.65
N MET A 37 11.90 6.14 0.39
CA MET A 37 12.70 7.27 0.87
C MET A 37 14.08 6.82 1.35
N VAL A 38 14.14 5.77 2.17
CA VAL A 38 15.41 5.22 2.69
C VAL A 38 16.28 4.70 1.54
N GLU A 39 15.70 4.00 0.57
CA GLU A 39 16.47 3.51 -0.58
C GLU A 39 17.01 4.66 -1.44
N ALA A 40 16.19 5.67 -1.73
CA ALA A 40 16.59 6.85 -2.47
C ALA A 40 17.77 7.58 -1.81
N THR A 41 17.74 7.78 -0.50
CA THR A 41 18.79 8.54 0.19
C THR A 41 20.01 7.71 0.52
N MET A 42 19.82 6.48 1.02
CA MET A 42 20.92 5.67 1.56
C MET A 42 21.60 4.79 0.52
N LYS A 43 20.86 4.32 -0.50
CA LYS A 43 21.38 3.44 -1.54
C LYS A 43 21.68 4.18 -2.83
N LEU A 44 20.77 5.08 -3.25
CA LEU A 44 20.97 5.87 -4.47
C LEU A 44 21.72 7.19 -4.22
N GLY A 45 21.93 7.56 -2.95
CA GLY A 45 22.66 8.77 -2.58
C GLY A 45 21.96 10.06 -2.98
N TRP A 46 20.65 10.04 -3.23
CA TRP A 46 19.92 11.24 -3.59
C TRP A 46 19.82 12.17 -2.38
N PRO A 47 20.18 13.47 -2.53
CA PRO A 47 20.02 14.44 -1.46
C PRO A 47 18.57 14.41 -0.95
N PRO A 48 18.35 14.26 0.37
CA PRO A 48 17.01 14.10 0.89
C PRO A 48 16.08 15.18 0.40
N ASP A 49 16.49 16.46 0.41
CA ASP A 49 15.77 17.64 -0.06
C ASP A 49 15.30 17.57 -1.52
N GLU A 50 16.04 16.89 -2.40
CA GLU A 50 15.67 16.70 -3.81
C GLU A 50 14.64 15.58 -4.03
N VAL A 51 14.37 14.74 -3.02
CA VAL A 51 13.40 13.65 -3.12
C VAL A 51 11.98 14.17 -2.83
N SER A 52 11.06 13.99 -3.77
CA SER A 52 9.62 14.19 -3.54
C SER A 52 8.89 12.86 -3.71
N ILE A 53 7.92 12.60 -2.84
CA ILE A 53 7.22 11.31 -2.75
C ILE A 53 5.72 11.53 -2.97
N LEU A 54 5.22 10.97 -4.06
CA LEU A 54 3.80 10.74 -4.28
C LEU A 54 3.47 9.30 -3.88
N SER A 55 2.68 9.13 -2.82
CA SER A 55 2.24 7.83 -2.33
C SER A 55 0.78 7.57 -2.75
N LEU A 56 0.53 6.46 -3.44
CA LEU A 56 -0.80 6.07 -3.91
C LEU A 56 -1.30 4.88 -3.10
N GLY A 57 -2.39 5.09 -2.34
CA GLY A 57 -3.03 4.06 -1.55
C GLY A 57 -4.21 3.39 -2.26
N THR A 58 -4.57 2.19 -1.81
CA THR A 58 -5.62 1.34 -2.39
C THR A 58 -6.95 1.46 -1.65
N THR A 59 -7.30 2.68 -1.24
CA THR A 59 -8.41 3.05 -0.35
C THR A 59 -8.10 2.92 1.15
N ARG A 60 -8.82 3.71 1.95
CA ARG A 60 -8.80 3.67 3.42
C ARG A 60 -10.20 3.37 3.92
N THR A 61 -10.31 2.47 4.89
CA THR A 61 -11.55 2.24 5.63
C THR A 61 -11.31 2.43 7.12
N LYS A 62 -12.38 2.76 7.86
CA LYS A 62 -12.37 2.63 9.31
C LYS A 62 -12.32 1.15 9.70
N PHE A 63 -11.72 0.85 10.84
CA PHE A 63 -11.63 -0.53 11.33
C PHE A 63 -13.01 -1.08 11.66
N PRO A 64 -13.43 -2.22 11.09
CA PRO A 64 -14.62 -2.90 11.55
C PRO A 64 -14.38 -3.43 12.97
N LYS A 65 -15.35 -3.23 13.87
CA LYS A 65 -15.34 -3.92 15.18
C LYS A 65 -15.37 -5.43 14.94
N PRO A 66 -14.58 -6.24 15.68
CA PRO A 66 -14.61 -7.69 15.52
C PRO A 66 -16.03 -8.20 15.76
N LYS A 67 -16.59 -8.91 14.77
CA LYS A 67 -17.99 -9.38 14.80
C LYS A 67 -18.21 -10.55 15.77
N ARG A 68 -17.13 -11.21 16.22
CA ARG A 68 -17.15 -12.38 17.11
C ARG A 68 -15.91 -12.37 18.01
N PHE A 69 -16.07 -12.67 19.29
CA PHE A 69 -14.98 -12.87 20.27
C PHE A 69 -14.27 -14.24 20.11
N SER A 70 -14.09 -14.71 18.87
CA SER A 70 -13.35 -15.95 18.60
C SER A 70 -11.95 -15.66 18.07
N PHE A 71 -11.01 -16.58 18.30
CA PHE A 71 -9.63 -16.46 17.82
C PHE A 71 -9.56 -16.16 16.31
N LEU A 72 -10.35 -16.84 15.49
CA LEU A 72 -10.45 -16.60 14.04
C LEU A 72 -11.04 -15.22 13.71
N GLY A 73 -11.98 -14.71 14.51
CA GLY A 73 -12.55 -13.38 14.36
C GLY A 73 -11.54 -12.28 14.67
N TRP A 74 -10.69 -12.51 15.68
CA TRP A 74 -9.60 -11.62 16.04
C TRP A 74 -8.44 -11.66 15.05
N ALA A 75 -8.09 -12.83 14.50
CA ALA A 75 -6.97 -12.95 13.56
C ALA A 75 -7.14 -12.04 12.32
N GLY A 76 -8.35 -11.98 11.75
CA GLY A 76 -8.65 -11.06 10.65
C GLY A 76 -8.56 -9.59 11.08
N ALA A 77 -9.14 -9.24 12.23
CA ALA A 77 -9.10 -7.88 12.75
C ALA A 77 -7.66 -7.41 13.06
N VAL A 78 -6.83 -8.30 13.63
CA VAL A 78 -5.41 -8.02 13.91
C VAL A 78 -4.64 -7.80 12.61
N ALA A 79 -4.88 -8.62 11.58
CA ALA A 79 -4.25 -8.43 10.28
C ALA A 79 -4.64 -7.07 9.66
N ASP A 80 -5.93 -6.70 9.69
CA ASP A 80 -6.40 -5.40 9.21
C ASP A 80 -5.75 -4.23 9.99
N ILE A 81 -5.70 -4.33 11.32
CA ILE A 81 -5.04 -3.34 12.20
C ILE A 81 -3.56 -3.23 11.88
N PHE A 82 -2.87 -4.35 11.72
CA PHE A 82 -1.45 -4.39 11.41
C PHE A 82 -1.14 -3.72 10.06
N MET A 83 -1.88 -4.09 9.00
CA MET A 83 -1.72 -3.48 7.66
C MET A 83 -2.00 -1.98 7.66
N ALA A 84 -3.08 -1.53 8.31
CA ALA A 84 -3.43 -0.12 8.35
C ALA A 84 -2.49 0.68 9.27
N GLY A 85 -2.01 0.07 10.35
CA GLY A 85 -0.99 0.64 11.23
C GLY A 85 0.28 0.98 10.46
N GLN A 86 0.76 0.07 9.60
CA GLN A 86 1.92 0.35 8.74
C GLN A 86 1.69 1.57 7.84
N ALA A 87 0.53 1.67 7.17
CA ALA A 87 0.22 2.82 6.32
C ALA A 87 0.17 4.15 7.09
N TRP A 88 -0.40 4.15 8.30
CA TRP A 88 -0.47 5.35 9.14
C TRP A 88 0.90 5.75 9.68
N THR A 89 1.72 4.78 10.07
CA THR A 89 3.09 5.05 10.52
C THR A 89 3.94 5.62 9.38
N THR A 90 3.88 5.04 8.18
CA THR A 90 4.57 5.55 6.99
C THR A 90 4.14 6.98 6.67
N GLU A 91 2.82 7.25 6.62
CA GLU A 91 2.28 8.58 6.35
C GLU A 91 2.72 9.60 7.41
N GLY A 92 2.67 9.24 8.70
CA GLY A 92 3.09 10.11 9.80
C GLY A 92 4.59 10.43 9.75
N MET A 93 5.44 9.42 9.56
CA MET A 93 6.89 9.60 9.49
C MET A 93 7.28 10.44 8.28
N LEU A 94 6.70 10.20 7.11
CA LEU A 94 7.01 10.98 5.91
C LEU A 94 6.51 12.42 6.01
N LYS A 95 5.38 12.70 6.67
CA LYS A 95 4.96 14.08 6.95
C LYS A 95 5.93 14.84 7.86
N LEU A 96 6.61 14.13 8.77
CA LEU A 96 7.63 14.74 9.64
C LEU A 96 8.95 14.98 8.89
N VAL A 97 9.40 14.01 8.09
CA VAL A 97 10.68 14.08 7.37
C VAL A 97 10.59 14.91 6.09
N LYS A 98 9.43 14.89 5.43
CA LYS A 98 9.17 15.49 4.11
C LYS A 98 7.88 16.32 4.09
N ARG A 99 7.82 17.34 4.95
CA ARG A 99 6.63 18.20 5.12
C ARG A 99 6.01 18.69 3.80
N ASP A 100 6.84 19.24 2.90
CA ASP A 100 6.37 19.82 1.63
C ASP A 100 6.58 18.90 0.42
N GLY A 101 7.45 17.88 0.56
CA GLY A 101 7.81 16.94 -0.49
C GLY A 101 7.06 15.61 -0.42
N TYR A 102 6.06 15.46 0.46
CA TYR A 102 5.25 14.26 0.56
C TYR A 102 3.78 14.55 0.29
N TYR A 103 3.18 13.76 -0.60
CA TYR A 103 1.75 13.80 -0.87
C TYR A 103 1.19 12.39 -0.99
N ARG A 104 0.03 12.16 -0.38
CA ARG A 104 -0.64 10.87 -0.41
C ARG A 104 -2.05 11.01 -0.97
N VAL A 105 -2.36 10.19 -1.97
CA VAL A 105 -3.72 9.99 -2.47
C VAL A 105 -4.21 8.64 -1.96
N ASN A 106 -5.20 8.66 -1.07
CA ASN A 106 -5.75 7.44 -0.49
C ASN A 106 -7.22 7.65 -0.10
N PRO A 107 -8.18 7.37 -1.00
CA PRO A 107 -9.59 7.72 -0.81
C PRO A 107 -10.23 6.94 0.33
N ASP A 108 -11.04 7.62 1.15
CA ASP A 108 -11.85 6.97 2.18
C ASP A 108 -13.07 6.27 1.56
N VAL A 109 -13.30 5.03 1.96
CA VAL A 109 -14.43 4.20 1.51
C VAL A 109 -15.18 3.63 2.71
N GLY A 110 -16.43 3.23 2.48
CA GLY A 110 -17.28 2.62 3.48
C GLY A 110 -16.76 1.25 3.95
N ILE A 111 -17.06 0.90 5.21
CA ILE A 111 -16.67 -0.38 5.78
C ILE A 111 -17.30 -1.52 4.98
N GLY A 112 -16.47 -2.43 4.46
CA GLY A 112 -16.91 -3.59 3.67
C GLY A 112 -17.44 -3.23 2.28
N GLN A 113 -17.33 -1.96 1.86
CA GLN A 113 -17.69 -1.50 0.52
C GLN A 113 -16.87 -2.26 -0.52
N TYR A 114 -15.55 -2.35 -0.34
CA TYR A 114 -14.65 -3.09 -1.21
C TYR A 114 -13.93 -4.23 -0.47
N SER A 115 -13.43 -5.22 -1.22
CA SER A 115 -12.65 -6.33 -0.68
C SER A 115 -11.60 -6.78 -1.69
N LEU A 116 -10.42 -7.16 -1.21
CA LEU A 116 -9.27 -7.53 -2.05
C LEU A 116 -9.59 -8.62 -3.08
N ASP A 117 -10.38 -9.63 -2.70
CA ASP A 117 -10.68 -10.79 -3.55
C ASP A 117 -12.00 -10.63 -4.35
N ARG A 118 -12.63 -9.45 -4.35
CA ARG A 118 -13.94 -9.24 -4.96
C ARG A 118 -13.83 -8.57 -6.34
N VAL A 119 -13.80 -9.42 -7.37
CA VAL A 119 -13.71 -8.99 -8.77
C VAL A 119 -14.97 -8.27 -9.30
N SER A 120 -16.13 -8.49 -8.68
CA SER A 120 -17.39 -7.89 -9.14
C SER A 120 -17.46 -6.37 -9.01
N GLN A 121 -16.49 -5.74 -8.34
CA GLN A 121 -16.47 -4.31 -8.04
C GLN A 121 -15.37 -3.55 -8.80
N ILE A 122 -14.70 -4.19 -9.76
CA ILE A 122 -13.61 -3.56 -10.52
C ILE A 122 -14.09 -2.29 -11.24
N GLY A 123 -15.30 -2.31 -11.82
CA GLY A 123 -15.87 -1.12 -12.50
C GLY A 123 -16.01 0.08 -11.57
N ASP A 124 -16.52 -0.14 -10.35
CA ASP A 124 -16.67 0.92 -9.33
C ASP A 124 -15.31 1.46 -8.89
N LEU A 125 -14.31 0.59 -8.75
CA LEU A 125 -12.94 0.96 -8.39
C LEU A 125 -12.24 1.76 -9.50
N ILE A 126 -12.46 1.42 -10.78
CA ILE A 126 -11.97 2.22 -11.91
C ILE A 126 -12.59 3.62 -11.87
N ALA A 127 -13.91 3.69 -11.71
CA ALA A 127 -14.61 4.98 -11.63
C ALA A 127 -14.15 5.80 -10.41
N LEU A 128 -13.87 5.15 -9.28
CA LEU A 128 -13.26 5.80 -8.11
C LEU A 128 -11.86 6.35 -8.46
N GLY A 129 -11.01 5.55 -9.07
CA GLY A 129 -9.67 5.97 -9.49
C GLY A 129 -9.69 7.19 -10.42
N GLN A 130 -10.61 7.22 -11.39
CA GLN A 130 -10.79 8.37 -12.29
C GLN A 130 -11.18 9.64 -11.52
N ARG A 131 -12.19 9.56 -10.63
CA ARG A 131 -12.62 10.70 -9.81
C ARG A 131 -11.51 11.23 -8.90
N GLU A 132 -10.74 10.33 -8.27
CA GLU A 132 -9.62 10.74 -7.42
C GLU A 132 -8.48 11.33 -8.24
N SER A 133 -8.23 10.80 -9.44
CA SER A 133 -7.25 11.38 -10.37
C SER A 133 -7.63 12.82 -10.75
N GLU A 134 -8.89 13.06 -11.11
CA GLU A 134 -9.40 14.40 -11.43
C GLU A 134 -9.30 15.34 -10.22
N ARG A 135 -9.75 14.88 -9.05
CA ARG A 135 -9.72 15.63 -7.78
C ARG A 135 -8.31 16.07 -7.39
N HIS A 136 -7.31 15.24 -7.69
CA HIS A 136 -5.92 15.46 -7.26
C HIS A 136 -4.99 15.90 -8.40
N ALA A 137 -5.52 16.17 -9.60
CA ALA A 137 -4.76 16.42 -10.83
C ALA A 137 -3.68 17.51 -10.66
N ASP A 138 -4.06 18.68 -10.14
CA ASP A 138 -3.14 19.81 -9.97
C ASP A 138 -1.96 19.47 -9.04
N ARG A 139 -2.25 18.75 -7.95
CA ARG A 139 -1.23 18.35 -6.98
C ARG A 139 -0.32 17.25 -7.53
N VAL A 140 -0.89 16.26 -8.22
CA VAL A 140 -0.15 15.14 -8.81
C VAL A 140 0.74 15.62 -9.96
N ALA A 141 0.27 16.56 -10.78
CA ALA A 141 1.04 17.11 -11.90
C ALA A 141 2.41 17.63 -11.46
N GLY A 142 2.49 18.30 -10.29
CA GLY A 142 3.75 18.79 -9.73
C GLY A 142 4.79 17.70 -9.43
N TYR A 143 4.35 16.48 -9.11
CA TYR A 143 5.25 15.33 -8.89
C TYR A 143 5.70 14.68 -10.21
N CYS A 144 4.95 14.89 -11.30
CA CYS A 144 5.26 14.34 -12.62
C CYS A 144 6.07 15.30 -13.51
N SER A 145 6.11 16.59 -13.16
CA SER A 145 6.78 17.65 -13.94
C SER A 145 8.26 17.85 -13.61
N GLY A 146 8.82 17.10 -12.66
CA GLY A 146 10.22 17.22 -12.25
C GLY A 146 11.22 16.74 -13.30
N PRO A 147 12.50 17.17 -13.21
CA PRO A 147 13.56 16.66 -14.07
C PRO A 147 13.68 15.14 -13.90
N ARG A 148 13.56 14.40 -15.00
CA ARG A 148 13.77 12.95 -15.02
C ARG A 148 15.26 12.67 -14.90
N ARG A 149 15.67 12.01 -13.81
CA ARG A 149 17.00 11.43 -13.70
C ARG A 149 17.01 10.06 -14.39
N GLU A 150 18.00 9.84 -15.24
CA GLU A 150 18.22 8.50 -15.80
C GLU A 150 18.56 7.53 -14.68
N TRP A 151 17.95 6.35 -14.74
CA TRP A 151 18.18 5.30 -13.76
C TRP A 151 19.58 4.75 -13.98
N GLN A 152 20.53 5.16 -13.14
CA GLN A 152 21.86 4.56 -13.14
C GLN A 152 21.76 3.23 -12.40
N SER A 153 22.03 2.13 -13.09
CA SER A 153 22.00 0.80 -12.48
C SER A 153 23.00 0.76 -11.33
N VAL A 154 22.51 0.61 -10.11
CA VAL A 154 23.35 0.31 -8.95
C VAL A 154 23.74 -1.15 -9.07
N ALA A 155 25.03 -1.41 -9.31
CA ALA A 155 25.62 -2.75 -9.36
C ALA A 155 25.64 -3.41 -7.98
#